data_AF-A0AA93HI49-F1
#
_entry.id   AF-A0AA93HI49-F1
#
_cell.length_a   1.000
_cell.length_b   1.000
_cell.length_c   1.000
_cell.angle_alpha   90.00
_cell.angle_beta   90.00
_cell.angle_gamma   90.00
#
_symmetry.space_group_name_H-M   'P 1'
#
loop_
_entity.id
_entity.type
_entity.pdbx_description
1 polymer ?
#
loop_
_entity_poly.entity_id
_entity_poly.type
_entity_poly.pdbx_seq_one_letter_code
_entity_poly.pdbx_strand_id
1 'polypeptide(L)'
;MAKISELPPVADPTGEETVVVLDGGETRRVKMDLLAGASLAPHVAVATAELQKIGDRADAAADRIVEARDLLPRAYDSNRVQAATLDPHGMVLSYIAGGQLHDASGLNLSQGVRDLAATAPRVYQIGGTGIPSSAVLDPYGMVLEAVVANAVPARPKLTLAAEKARVAHIPPSITFTPLFVTSADPTAARAVPGLSDFFRLPAGDGRLGEDHAFCEARHDKNLDGGYIGVAWAHRENGVWGPSTLLIGEPGADYHNPCCVYDHRRDEWHLLFGWNYATFNEDTEPSLATDPANAGRMYWAIFRQGAWRHPITGKALPIPFTRADAQEILQGRDATWRLFYPGPGKGKQLSNGALVMPGWVKLGTGGDGNTRSMVLRYDDYARTWSAGAPMPLPAGVSQTNEPTVEENDDGTIRLNCRSGTGYRVIGHSADLGRTWTRVATDSSYPTPQVAEALLRTSNPQDGLAGRGLYYNVASNEGRFDGTIRYTLDGFETYVASRKLFDTLVETVAVDYEGAPVPPVEVTHDTAYGCLWVTGPDRFGLLVELAVVRKDGTFSGAGYSGNAGGRYRVIVFVEFTLSWLLERA
;
A
#
# COMPACT_ATOMS: atom_id res chain seq x y z
N MET A 1 4.24 -6.20 47.76
CA MET A 1 5.27 -7.16 47.29
C MET A 1 6.15 -7.54 48.46
N ALA A 2 6.42 -8.83 48.70
CA ALA A 2 7.34 -9.32 49.74
C ALA A 2 8.79 -9.40 49.23
N LYS A 3 9.79 -9.38 50.11
CA LYS A 3 11.23 -9.43 49.74
C LYS A 3 11.70 -10.88 49.48
N ILE A 4 12.55 -11.07 48.46
CA ILE A 4 13.09 -12.37 48.01
C ILE A 4 13.76 -13.20 49.14
N SER A 5 14.31 -12.54 50.16
CA SER A 5 14.93 -13.17 51.33
C SER A 5 13.97 -13.93 52.25
N GLU A 6 12.65 -13.75 52.08
CA GLU A 6 11.61 -14.34 52.92
C GLU A 6 11.01 -15.62 52.30
N LEU A 7 11.49 -16.04 51.13
CA LEU A 7 11.05 -17.25 50.44
C LEU A 7 11.94 -18.46 50.78
N PRO A 8 11.38 -19.67 50.93
CA PRO A 8 12.14 -20.88 51.27
C PRO A 8 13.13 -21.29 50.15
N PRO A 9 14.25 -21.99 50.48
CA PRO A 9 15.28 -22.38 49.52
C PRO A 9 14.86 -23.53 48.57
N VAL A 10 15.51 -23.57 47.40
CA VAL A 10 15.22 -24.45 46.25
C VAL A 10 15.64 -25.91 46.52
N ALA A 11 14.82 -26.87 46.09
CA ALA A 11 15.17 -28.30 45.97
C ALA A 11 15.11 -28.73 44.49
N ASP A 12 15.81 -29.82 44.14
CA ASP A 12 15.96 -30.27 42.75
C ASP A 12 14.63 -30.73 42.10
N PRO A 13 14.47 -30.51 40.77
CA PRO A 13 13.16 -30.47 40.10
C PRO A 13 12.51 -31.84 39.91
N THR A 14 11.18 -31.92 40.10
CA THR A 14 10.34 -33.10 39.81
C THR A 14 9.25 -32.86 38.76
N GLY A 15 9.23 -31.69 38.09
CA GLY A 15 8.50 -31.49 36.83
C GLY A 15 7.21 -30.66 36.88
N GLU A 16 6.76 -30.18 38.04
CA GLU A 16 5.47 -29.44 38.17
C GLU A 16 5.61 -28.00 38.77
N GLU A 17 6.78 -27.35 38.64
CA GLU A 17 7.03 -26.01 39.22
C GLU A 17 6.86 -24.86 38.21
N THR A 18 6.29 -23.73 38.66
CA THR A 18 6.21 -22.48 37.89
C THR A 18 7.42 -21.58 38.20
N VAL A 19 7.99 -20.95 37.17
CA VAL A 19 9.08 -19.97 37.31
C VAL A 19 8.48 -18.58 37.54
N VAL A 20 8.86 -17.90 38.63
CA VAL A 20 8.44 -16.53 38.88
C VAL A 20 9.67 -15.62 38.78
N VAL A 21 9.57 -14.58 37.94
CA VAL A 21 10.60 -13.54 37.80
C VAL A 21 10.04 -12.26 38.38
N LEU A 22 10.67 -11.73 39.42
CA LEU A 22 10.27 -10.46 40.03
C LEU A 22 11.50 -9.60 40.29
N ASP A 23 11.55 -8.51 39.53
CA ASP A 23 12.42 -7.33 39.58
C ASP A 23 13.95 -7.56 39.66
N GLY A 24 14.69 -6.91 38.76
CA GLY A 24 16.17 -6.91 38.76
C GLY A 24 16.87 -8.10 38.08
N GLY A 25 16.14 -9.03 37.46
CA GLY A 25 16.71 -10.06 36.57
C GLY A 25 17.17 -11.36 37.23
N GLU A 26 16.97 -11.56 38.54
CA GLU A 26 17.15 -12.87 39.17
C GLU A 26 15.90 -13.76 39.07
N THR A 27 16.10 -15.07 38.93
CA THR A 27 15.03 -16.06 38.75
C THR A 27 14.92 -16.97 39.97
N ARG A 28 13.71 -17.18 40.51
CA ARG A 28 13.46 -18.23 41.53
C ARG A 28 12.25 -19.09 41.15
N ARG A 29 12.35 -20.39 41.44
CA ARG A 29 11.30 -21.38 41.17
C ARG A 29 10.59 -21.74 42.47
N VAL A 30 9.24 -21.75 42.45
CA VAL A 30 8.42 -22.02 43.63
C VAL A 30 7.23 -22.91 43.22
N LYS A 31 6.85 -23.87 44.09
CA LYS A 31 5.66 -24.70 43.87
C LYS A 31 4.37 -23.91 44.06
N MET A 32 3.41 -24.10 43.15
CA MET A 32 2.14 -23.38 43.09
C MET A 32 1.33 -23.43 44.39
N ASP A 33 1.40 -24.57 45.09
CA ASP A 33 0.60 -24.85 46.28
C ASP A 33 1.02 -23.99 47.49
N LEU A 34 2.24 -23.43 47.46
CA LEU A 34 2.78 -22.55 48.50
C LEU A 34 2.29 -21.09 48.37
N LEU A 35 1.69 -20.71 47.23
CA LEU A 35 1.14 -19.37 47.01
C LEU A 35 -0.26 -19.18 47.62
N ALA A 36 -0.93 -20.27 48.01
CA ALA A 36 -2.29 -20.23 48.56
C ALA A 36 -2.38 -19.81 50.05
N GLY A 37 -1.25 -19.63 50.74
CA GLY A 37 -1.20 -19.41 52.20
C GLY A 37 -1.00 -17.98 52.69
N ALA A 38 -0.86 -16.97 51.82
CA ALA A 38 -0.53 -15.60 52.24
C ALA A 38 -1.73 -14.64 52.13
N SER A 39 -2.32 -14.30 53.28
CA SER A 39 -3.43 -13.35 53.48
C SER A 39 -3.25 -12.00 52.77
N LEU A 40 -4.12 -11.68 51.79
CA LEU A 40 -4.26 -10.35 51.15
C LEU A 40 -5.74 -9.93 51.05
N ALA A 41 -6.43 -9.85 52.19
CA ALA A 41 -7.85 -9.47 52.27
C ALA A 41 -8.23 -8.01 51.91
N PRO A 42 -7.35 -6.98 51.86
CA PRO A 42 -7.79 -5.62 51.49
C PRO A 42 -7.77 -5.30 49.99
N HIS A 43 -7.13 -6.10 49.13
CA HIS A 43 -6.99 -5.79 47.69
C HIS A 43 -8.10 -6.38 46.81
N VAL A 44 -8.96 -7.22 47.39
CA VAL A 44 -10.10 -7.83 46.69
C VAL A 44 -11.10 -6.76 46.26
N ALA A 45 -11.35 -5.71 47.04
CA ALA A 45 -12.34 -4.68 46.69
C ALA A 45 -11.99 -3.87 45.41
N VAL A 46 -10.70 -3.63 45.14
CA VAL A 46 -10.24 -2.91 43.94
C VAL A 46 -10.24 -3.85 42.72
N ALA A 47 -9.84 -5.11 42.92
CA ALA A 47 -9.90 -6.13 41.87
C ALA A 47 -11.34 -6.49 41.50
N THR A 48 -12.28 -6.51 42.45
CA THR A 48 -13.70 -6.73 42.19
C THR A 48 -14.32 -5.57 41.41
N ALA A 49 -13.90 -4.32 41.63
CA ALA A 49 -14.37 -3.17 40.84
C ALA A 49 -13.85 -3.18 39.40
N GLU A 50 -12.61 -3.62 39.16
CA GLU A 50 -12.06 -3.79 37.80
C GLU A 50 -12.62 -5.04 37.11
N LEU A 51 -12.84 -6.14 37.84
CA LEU A 51 -13.54 -7.32 37.33
C LEU A 51 -15.02 -7.05 37.03
N GLN A 52 -15.68 -6.15 37.78
CA GLN A 52 -17.04 -5.70 37.47
C GLN A 52 -17.05 -4.90 36.16
N LYS A 53 -16.07 -4.02 35.91
CA LYS A 53 -15.93 -3.31 34.62
C LYS A 53 -15.60 -4.24 33.46
N ILE A 54 -14.85 -5.31 33.70
CA ILE A 54 -14.58 -6.37 32.71
C ILE A 54 -15.84 -7.21 32.48
N GLY A 55 -16.62 -7.49 33.53
CA GLY A 55 -17.92 -8.14 33.50
C GLY A 55 -18.94 -7.32 32.71
N ASP A 56 -19.09 -6.02 32.98
CA ASP A 56 -20.00 -5.13 32.26
C ASP A 56 -19.60 -4.99 30.77
N ARG A 57 -18.30 -5.08 30.44
CA ARG A 57 -17.80 -5.13 29.05
C ARG A 57 -18.01 -6.49 28.39
N ALA A 58 -17.97 -7.57 29.16
CA ALA A 58 -18.27 -8.93 28.71
C ALA A 58 -19.78 -9.14 28.53
N ASP A 59 -20.61 -8.53 29.37
CA ASP A 59 -22.06 -8.51 29.25
C ASP A 59 -22.51 -7.62 28.09
N ALA A 60 -21.86 -6.47 27.86
CA ALA A 60 -22.07 -5.68 26.64
C ALA A 60 -21.59 -6.40 25.36
N ALA A 61 -20.60 -7.29 25.46
CA ALA A 61 -20.17 -8.16 24.36
C ALA A 61 -21.11 -9.36 24.19
N ALA A 62 -21.65 -9.92 25.28
CA ALA A 62 -22.63 -10.99 25.27
C ALA A 62 -23.98 -10.50 24.73
N ASP A 63 -24.43 -9.30 25.11
CA ASP A 63 -25.62 -8.64 24.56
C ASP A 63 -25.46 -8.38 23.06
N ARG A 64 -24.26 -8.00 22.59
CA ARG A 64 -23.93 -7.90 21.16
C ARG A 64 -23.84 -9.25 20.45
N ILE A 65 -23.46 -10.32 21.15
CA ILE A 65 -23.51 -11.70 20.64
C ILE A 65 -24.95 -12.20 20.58
N VAL A 66 -25.83 -11.81 21.51
CA VAL A 66 -27.27 -12.09 21.47
C VAL A 66 -27.95 -11.30 20.34
N GLU A 67 -27.58 -10.02 20.15
CA GLU A 67 -28.04 -9.20 19.02
C GLU A 67 -27.55 -9.77 17.66
N ALA A 68 -26.32 -10.30 17.62
CA ALA A 68 -25.77 -11.03 16.46
C ALA A 68 -26.43 -12.41 16.26
N ARG A 69 -26.86 -13.08 17.33
CA ARG A 69 -27.61 -14.35 17.28
C ARG A 69 -28.99 -14.17 16.65
N ASP A 70 -29.62 -13.02 16.84
CA ASP A 70 -30.92 -12.69 16.23
C ASP A 70 -30.80 -12.21 14.77
N LEU A 71 -29.57 -11.97 14.28
CA LEU A 71 -29.24 -11.67 12.89
C LEU A 71 -28.82 -12.91 12.06
N LEU A 72 -28.66 -14.08 12.70
CA LEU A 72 -28.34 -15.34 12.00
C LEU A 72 -29.64 -16.05 11.55
N PRO A 73 -29.72 -16.57 10.30
CA PRO A 73 -30.84 -17.38 9.85
C PRO A 73 -31.07 -18.59 10.78
N ARG A 74 -32.32 -18.84 11.17
CA ARG A 74 -32.79 -19.87 12.13
C ARG A 74 -32.52 -21.34 11.71
N ALA A 75 -31.27 -21.75 11.57
CA ALA A 75 -30.90 -23.13 11.21
C ALA A 75 -29.74 -23.71 12.04
N TYR A 76 -29.50 -23.20 13.25
CA TYR A 76 -28.49 -23.74 14.16
C TYR A 76 -29.12 -24.79 15.11
N ASP A 77 -28.90 -26.08 14.82
CA ASP A 77 -29.21 -27.18 15.74
C ASP A 77 -27.87 -27.85 16.13
N SER A 78 -27.47 -27.67 17.40
CA SER A 78 -26.14 -28.01 17.93
C SER A 78 -25.82 -29.50 17.95
N ASN A 79 -26.78 -30.37 17.63
CA ASN A 79 -26.62 -31.83 17.65
C ASN A 79 -26.08 -32.45 16.35
N ARG A 80 -25.68 -31.65 15.34
CA ARG A 80 -25.27 -32.16 14.01
C ARG A 80 -23.83 -31.85 13.57
N VAL A 81 -23.06 -31.11 14.37
CA VAL A 81 -21.67 -30.76 14.04
C VAL A 81 -20.72 -31.85 14.53
N GLN A 82 -19.92 -32.39 13.61
CA GLN A 82 -18.95 -33.46 13.86
C GLN A 82 -17.55 -32.93 14.12
N ALA A 83 -17.15 -31.81 13.48
CA ALA A 83 -15.86 -31.13 13.69
C ALA A 83 -15.96 -29.66 13.24
N ALA A 84 -15.15 -28.76 13.81
CA ALA A 84 -15.07 -27.35 13.42
C ALA A 84 -13.63 -26.83 13.44
N THR A 85 -13.29 -25.97 12.50
CA THR A 85 -12.05 -25.20 12.47
C THR A 85 -12.33 -23.83 13.04
N LEU A 86 -11.58 -23.45 14.07
CA LEU A 86 -11.73 -22.17 14.75
C LEU A 86 -10.54 -21.26 14.44
N ASP A 87 -10.77 -19.95 14.48
CA ASP A 87 -9.69 -18.98 14.58
C ASP A 87 -9.10 -18.96 16.02
N PRO A 88 -7.97 -18.25 16.25
CA PRO A 88 -7.34 -18.17 17.57
C PRO A 88 -8.20 -17.53 18.67
N HIS A 89 -9.38 -16.98 18.32
CA HIS A 89 -10.34 -16.37 19.22
C HIS A 89 -11.61 -17.21 19.40
N GLY A 90 -11.65 -18.43 18.85
CA GLY A 90 -12.75 -19.38 19.02
C GLY A 90 -13.89 -19.22 18.01
N MET A 91 -13.73 -18.41 16.96
CA MET A 91 -14.74 -18.21 15.93
C MET A 91 -14.66 -19.30 14.86
N VAL A 92 -15.80 -19.88 14.49
CA VAL A 92 -15.86 -20.97 13.50
C VAL A 92 -15.57 -20.42 12.10
N LEU A 93 -14.47 -20.88 11.49
CA LEU A 93 -14.09 -20.59 10.11
C LEU A 93 -14.76 -21.57 9.13
N SER A 94 -14.88 -22.84 9.52
CA SER A 94 -15.57 -23.89 8.77
C SER A 94 -15.97 -25.04 9.70
N TYR A 95 -16.96 -25.85 9.31
CA TYR A 95 -17.40 -27.00 10.11
C TYR A 95 -17.91 -28.16 9.25
N ILE A 96 -17.84 -29.37 9.82
CA ILE A 96 -18.32 -30.60 9.18
C ILE A 96 -19.62 -31.03 9.86
N ALA A 97 -20.68 -31.19 9.08
CA ALA A 97 -21.97 -31.70 9.54
C ALA A 97 -22.45 -32.80 8.58
N GLY A 98 -22.75 -33.99 9.11
CA GLY A 98 -23.21 -35.12 8.29
C GLY A 98 -22.21 -35.57 7.20
N GLY A 99 -20.90 -35.42 7.42
CA GLY A 99 -19.86 -35.75 6.44
C GLY A 99 -19.64 -34.72 5.33
N GLN A 100 -20.26 -33.53 5.43
CA GLN A 100 -20.15 -32.45 4.46
C GLN A 100 -19.51 -31.21 5.09
N LEU A 101 -18.65 -30.51 4.33
CA LEU A 101 -17.94 -29.31 4.75
C LEU A 101 -18.78 -28.06 4.48
N HIS A 102 -18.89 -27.20 5.50
CA HIS A 102 -19.61 -25.93 5.47
C HIS A 102 -18.68 -24.78 5.87
N ASP A 103 -18.91 -23.59 5.32
CA ASP A 103 -18.25 -22.36 5.81
C ASP A 103 -18.95 -21.77 7.04
N ALA A 104 -18.39 -20.69 7.59
CA ALA A 104 -18.94 -19.96 8.74
C ALA A 104 -20.38 -19.44 8.54
N SER A 105 -20.84 -19.31 7.28
CA SER A 105 -22.21 -18.88 6.93
C SER A 105 -23.20 -20.04 6.80
N GLY A 106 -22.71 -21.29 6.82
CA GLY A 106 -23.50 -22.51 6.66
C GLY A 106 -23.61 -23.00 5.21
N LEU A 107 -22.92 -22.35 4.26
CA LEU A 107 -22.90 -22.76 2.86
C LEU A 107 -22.25 -24.14 2.72
N ASN A 108 -22.96 -25.10 2.13
CA ASN A 108 -22.44 -26.44 1.90
C ASN A 108 -21.46 -26.45 0.72
N LEU A 109 -20.17 -26.51 1.03
CA LEU A 109 -19.08 -26.49 0.06
C LEU A 109 -18.90 -27.85 -0.64
N SER A 110 -19.47 -28.92 -0.08
CA SER A 110 -19.38 -30.29 -0.59
C SER A 110 -20.20 -30.51 -1.86
N GLN A 111 -21.22 -29.67 -2.08
CA GLN A 111 -22.14 -29.76 -3.22
C GLN A 111 -21.67 -28.94 -4.43
N GLY A 112 -20.78 -27.96 -4.22
CA GLY A 112 -20.21 -27.09 -5.27
C GLY A 112 -19.00 -27.67 -6.01
N VAL A 113 -18.50 -28.84 -5.63
CA VAL A 113 -17.30 -29.46 -6.23
C VAL A 113 -17.52 -29.97 -7.67
N ARG A 114 -18.73 -29.91 -8.22
CA ARG A 114 -19.01 -30.38 -9.60
C ARG A 114 -19.22 -29.30 -10.68
N ASP A 115 -19.42 -28.02 -10.32
CA ASP A 115 -19.87 -27.03 -11.33
C ASP A 115 -19.04 -25.73 -11.47
N LEU A 116 -17.88 -25.56 -10.82
CA LEU A 116 -17.03 -24.39 -11.09
C LEU A 116 -15.53 -24.72 -11.13
N ALA A 117 -15.06 -25.06 -12.33
CA ALA A 117 -13.64 -25.01 -12.68
C ALA A 117 -13.23 -23.54 -12.93
N ALA A 118 -12.91 -22.77 -11.88
CA ALA A 118 -12.05 -21.57 -11.95
C ALA A 118 -11.75 -20.90 -10.59
N THR A 119 -12.47 -21.22 -9.52
CA THR A 119 -12.36 -20.54 -8.21
C THR A 119 -12.17 -21.53 -7.08
N ALA A 120 -10.99 -22.15 -7.00
CA ALA A 120 -10.66 -23.03 -5.88
C ALA A 120 -9.90 -22.28 -4.77
N PRO A 121 -10.42 -22.24 -3.52
CA PRO A 121 -9.62 -21.90 -2.34
C PRO A 121 -8.60 -23.02 -2.06
N ARG A 122 -7.33 -22.65 -1.87
CA ARG A 122 -6.26 -23.61 -1.55
C ARG A 122 -6.14 -23.79 -0.04
N VAL A 123 -5.94 -25.03 0.38
CA VAL A 123 -5.57 -25.40 1.75
C VAL A 123 -4.11 -24.98 1.99
N TYR A 124 -3.88 -24.11 2.99
CA TYR A 124 -2.55 -23.70 3.41
C TYR A 124 -1.90 -24.83 4.23
N GLN A 125 -0.89 -25.49 3.66
CA GLN A 125 0.05 -26.26 4.46
C GLN A 125 0.92 -25.29 5.26
N ILE A 126 0.77 -25.28 6.58
CA ILE A 126 1.68 -24.59 7.52
C ILE A 126 2.97 -25.42 7.63
N GLY A 127 3.66 -25.58 6.50
CA GLY A 127 4.88 -26.36 6.38
C GLY A 127 5.75 -25.77 5.28
N GLY A 128 6.85 -25.12 5.67
CA GLY A 128 7.83 -24.53 4.75
C GLY A 128 8.07 -23.02 4.89
N THR A 129 7.53 -22.37 5.92
CA THR A 129 7.55 -20.90 6.06
C THR A 129 8.91 -20.27 6.42
N GLY A 130 9.99 -21.03 6.57
CA GLY A 130 11.29 -20.45 6.92
C GLY A 130 11.25 -19.59 8.20
N ILE A 131 10.25 -19.79 9.07
CA ILE A 131 10.20 -19.15 10.39
C ILE A 131 11.44 -19.65 11.12
N PRO A 132 12.34 -18.74 11.57
CA PRO A 132 13.48 -19.14 12.35
C PRO A 132 13.01 -19.96 13.54
N SER A 133 13.80 -20.94 13.97
CA SER A 133 13.52 -21.75 15.17
C SER A 133 13.39 -20.93 16.48
N SER A 134 13.49 -19.61 16.39
CA SER A 134 13.27 -18.63 17.46
C SER A 134 12.72 -17.32 16.86
N ALA A 135 11.39 -17.20 16.75
CA ALA A 135 10.72 -15.92 16.53
C ALA A 135 10.00 -15.53 17.82
N VAL A 136 10.30 -14.34 18.36
CA VAL A 136 9.52 -13.78 19.46
C VAL A 136 8.29 -13.15 18.84
N LEU A 137 7.11 -13.66 19.18
CA LEU A 137 5.85 -13.09 18.74
C LEU A 137 5.35 -12.09 19.78
N ASP A 138 4.72 -11.00 19.33
CA ASP A 138 3.93 -10.17 20.23
C ASP A 138 2.61 -10.88 20.62
N PRO A 139 1.85 -10.34 21.59
CA PRO A 139 0.54 -10.88 21.95
C PRO A 139 -0.48 -10.94 20.80
N TYR A 140 -0.15 -10.40 19.63
CA TYR A 140 -0.95 -10.35 18.42
C TYR A 140 -0.45 -11.33 17.34
N GLY A 141 0.54 -12.18 17.64
CA GLY A 141 1.08 -13.19 16.71
C GLY A 141 2.05 -12.62 15.68
N MET A 142 2.46 -11.36 15.80
CA MET A 142 3.39 -10.70 14.89
C MET A 142 4.83 -10.85 15.36
N VAL A 143 5.77 -11.06 14.45
CA VAL A 143 7.19 -11.24 14.78
C VAL A 143 7.78 -9.93 15.32
N LEU A 144 8.16 -9.90 16.60
CA LEU A 144 8.84 -8.80 17.29
C LEU A 144 10.36 -8.82 17.05
N GLU A 145 10.94 -10.02 17.02
CA GLU A 145 12.34 -10.26 16.66
C GLU A 145 12.40 -11.52 15.80
N ALA A 146 12.86 -11.36 14.56
CA ALA A 146 13.28 -12.45 13.71
C ALA A 146 14.81 -12.50 13.71
N VAL A 147 15.42 -13.50 14.35
CA VAL A 147 16.78 -13.87 13.96
C VAL A 147 16.62 -14.56 12.61
N VAL A 148 16.94 -13.89 11.49
CA VAL A 148 16.96 -14.54 10.17
C VAL A 148 18.13 -15.54 10.15
N ALA A 149 17.95 -16.67 10.83
CA ALA A 149 18.86 -17.79 10.80
C ALA A 149 18.52 -18.60 9.57
N ASN A 150 19.42 -18.48 8.58
CA ASN A 150 19.50 -19.20 7.31
C ASN A 150 18.87 -18.48 6.13
N ALA A 151 19.68 -18.33 5.07
CA ALA A 151 19.22 -17.94 3.75
C ALA A 151 18.09 -18.88 3.31
N VAL A 152 16.93 -18.34 2.97
CA VAL A 152 15.91 -19.10 2.23
C VAL A 152 16.60 -19.66 1.00
N PRO A 153 16.53 -20.98 0.73
CA PRO A 153 17.14 -21.56 -0.47
C PRO A 153 16.69 -20.77 -1.70
N ALA A 154 17.63 -20.46 -2.59
CA ALA A 154 17.33 -19.75 -3.82
C ALA A 154 16.19 -20.46 -4.55
N ARG A 155 15.08 -19.76 -4.75
CA ARG A 155 13.92 -20.34 -5.41
C ARG A 155 14.21 -20.54 -6.89
N PRO A 156 13.71 -21.63 -7.51
CA PRO A 156 13.89 -21.84 -8.93
C PRO A 156 13.28 -20.68 -9.72
N LYS A 157 14.09 -20.12 -10.62
CA LYS A 157 13.69 -19.06 -11.56
C LYS A 157 13.05 -19.69 -12.79
N LEU A 158 11.99 -19.09 -13.31
CA LEU A 158 11.51 -19.41 -14.65
C LEU A 158 12.54 -18.91 -15.67
N THR A 159 12.65 -19.60 -16.81
CA THR A 159 13.45 -19.11 -17.93
C THR A 159 12.62 -18.15 -18.77
N LEU A 160 13.28 -17.19 -19.42
CA LEU A 160 12.61 -16.29 -20.37
C LEU A 160 11.91 -17.08 -21.50
N ALA A 161 12.50 -18.18 -21.96
CA ALA A 161 11.91 -19.05 -22.97
C ALA A 161 10.61 -19.71 -22.49
N ALA A 162 10.57 -20.21 -21.25
CA ALA A 162 9.36 -20.77 -20.66
C ALA A 162 8.27 -19.71 -20.51
N GLU A 163 8.63 -18.49 -20.12
CA GLU A 163 7.66 -17.40 -19.99
C GLU A 163 7.12 -16.93 -21.34
N LYS A 164 7.97 -16.81 -22.37
CA LYS A 164 7.55 -16.52 -23.75
C LYS A 164 6.58 -17.60 -24.26
N ALA A 165 6.87 -18.88 -24.01
CA ALA A 165 5.97 -19.98 -24.39
C ALA A 165 4.62 -19.90 -23.66
N ARG A 166 4.63 -19.54 -22.36
CA ARG A 166 3.41 -19.39 -21.55
C ARG A 166 2.46 -18.34 -22.12
N VAL A 167 2.98 -17.19 -22.57
CA VAL A 167 2.16 -16.07 -23.09
C VAL A 167 2.04 -16.06 -24.62
N ALA A 168 2.55 -17.06 -25.33
CA ALA A 168 2.53 -17.11 -26.80
C ALA A 168 1.10 -17.09 -27.40
N HIS A 169 0.10 -17.47 -26.63
CA HIS A 169 -1.31 -17.44 -27.01
C HIS A 169 -1.97 -16.06 -26.84
N ILE A 170 -1.27 -15.09 -26.24
CA ILE A 170 -1.77 -13.73 -25.99
C ILE A 170 -1.14 -12.79 -27.01
N PRO A 171 -1.92 -12.17 -27.92
CA PRO A 171 -1.39 -11.26 -28.92
C PRO A 171 -0.68 -10.05 -28.26
N PRO A 172 0.53 -9.70 -28.72
CA PRO A 172 1.21 -8.47 -28.35
C PRO A 172 0.32 -7.25 -28.62
N SER A 173 0.10 -6.43 -27.59
CA SER A 173 -0.69 -5.21 -27.67
C SER A 173 -0.21 -4.16 -26.68
N ILE A 174 -0.29 -2.90 -27.10
CA ILE A 174 -0.16 -1.70 -26.27
C ILE A 174 -1.21 -0.68 -26.73
N THR A 175 -1.83 0.03 -25.79
CA THR A 175 -2.80 1.08 -26.06
C THR A 175 -2.58 2.26 -25.13
N PHE A 176 -2.70 3.48 -25.65
CA PHE A 176 -2.54 4.72 -24.91
C PHE A 176 -3.89 5.41 -24.79
N THR A 177 -4.27 5.75 -23.56
CA THR A 177 -5.55 6.38 -23.25
C THR A 177 -5.31 7.61 -22.38
N PRO A 178 -5.47 8.83 -22.92
CA PRO A 178 -5.39 10.05 -22.12
C PRO A 178 -6.52 10.06 -21.08
N LEU A 179 -6.18 10.25 -19.80
CA LEU A 179 -7.17 10.29 -18.71
C LEU A 179 -7.31 11.69 -18.14
N PHE A 180 -6.20 12.30 -17.74
CA PHE A 180 -6.20 13.65 -17.15
C PHE A 180 -5.41 14.58 -18.07
N VAL A 181 -6.18 15.40 -18.77
CA VAL A 181 -5.73 16.24 -19.89
C VAL A 181 -6.28 17.63 -19.61
N THR A 182 -5.40 18.61 -19.54
CA THR A 182 -5.71 20.01 -19.24
C THR A 182 -6.29 20.67 -20.49
N SER A 183 -7.60 20.61 -20.68
CA SER A 183 -8.18 21.04 -21.96
C SER A 183 -8.03 22.53 -22.21
N ALA A 184 -7.54 22.91 -23.39
CA ALA A 184 -7.87 24.20 -23.99
C ALA A 184 -9.26 24.15 -24.67
N ASP A 185 -9.71 22.95 -25.08
CA ASP A 185 -11.03 22.71 -25.67
C ASP A 185 -11.96 21.92 -24.71
N PRO A 186 -12.99 22.58 -24.13
CA PRO A 186 -13.92 21.94 -23.20
C PRO A 186 -14.80 20.82 -23.80
N THR A 187 -14.64 20.49 -25.09
CA THR A 187 -15.42 19.46 -25.79
C THR A 187 -14.74 18.09 -25.90
N ALA A 188 -13.47 17.96 -25.49
CA ALA A 188 -12.82 16.64 -25.42
C ALA A 188 -13.61 15.71 -24.49
N ALA A 189 -13.97 14.51 -24.96
CA ALA A 189 -14.95 13.62 -24.33
C ALA A 189 -14.63 13.20 -22.87
N ARG A 190 -13.41 13.47 -22.39
CA ARG A 190 -12.93 13.12 -21.04
C ARG A 190 -12.41 14.31 -20.23
N ALA A 191 -12.29 15.49 -20.83
CA ALA A 191 -11.94 16.68 -20.10
C ALA A 191 -13.16 17.17 -19.33
N VAL A 192 -12.96 17.57 -18.07
CA VAL A 192 -13.95 18.36 -17.35
C VAL A 192 -13.49 19.81 -17.43
N PRO A 193 -14.24 20.68 -18.15
CA PRO A 193 -13.90 22.09 -18.26
C PRO A 193 -13.73 22.71 -16.88
N GLY A 194 -12.60 23.39 -16.66
CA GLY A 194 -12.31 24.06 -15.38
C GLY A 194 -11.92 23.12 -14.22
N LEU A 195 -11.62 21.84 -14.48
CA LEU A 195 -11.15 20.91 -13.45
C LEU A 195 -9.81 21.36 -12.87
N SER A 196 -8.82 21.61 -13.72
CA SER A 196 -7.46 22.01 -13.34
C SER A 196 -6.62 22.39 -14.56
N ASP A 197 -5.66 23.31 -14.40
CA ASP A 197 -4.71 23.69 -15.44
C ASP A 197 -3.51 22.75 -15.54
N PHE A 198 -3.25 21.92 -14.51
CA PHE A 198 -2.17 20.91 -14.50
C PHE A 198 -2.58 19.63 -13.78
N PHE A 199 -2.07 18.48 -14.26
CA PHE A 199 -2.21 17.17 -13.60
C PHE A 199 -0.87 16.48 -13.39
N ARG A 200 -0.62 15.93 -12.19
CA ARG A 200 0.68 15.36 -11.78
C ARG A 200 0.54 14.21 -10.78
N LEU A 201 1.63 13.47 -10.56
CA LEU A 201 1.70 12.42 -9.52
C LEU A 201 0.60 11.34 -9.66
N PRO A 202 0.70 10.48 -10.70
CA PRO A 202 -0.27 9.43 -10.97
C PRO A 202 -0.29 8.37 -9.86
N ALA A 203 -1.49 7.90 -9.56
CA ALA A 203 -1.75 6.82 -8.63
C ALA A 203 -2.93 5.97 -9.11
N GLY A 204 -3.00 4.72 -8.68
CA GLY A 204 -4.11 3.87 -9.09
C GLY A 204 -3.94 2.42 -8.70
N ASP A 205 -5.05 1.71 -8.72
CA ASP A 205 -5.09 0.27 -8.53
C ASP A 205 -6.29 -0.30 -9.30
N GLY A 206 -6.27 -1.60 -9.55
CA GLY A 206 -7.31 -2.29 -10.27
C GLY A 206 -7.48 -3.73 -9.83
N ARG A 207 -8.70 -4.23 -10.04
CA ARG A 207 -9.05 -5.64 -10.03
C ARG A 207 -9.67 -5.98 -11.38
N LEU A 208 -9.85 -7.27 -11.65
CA LEU A 208 -10.45 -7.69 -12.92
C LEU A 208 -11.82 -7.01 -13.13
N GLY A 209 -11.89 -6.18 -14.18
CA GLY A 209 -13.10 -5.46 -14.58
C GLY A 209 -13.32 -4.09 -13.93
N GLU A 210 -12.50 -3.66 -12.96
CA GLU A 210 -12.65 -2.38 -12.27
C GLU A 210 -11.29 -1.76 -11.93
N ASP A 211 -11.03 -0.54 -12.41
CA ASP A 211 -9.79 0.21 -12.16
C ASP A 211 -10.10 1.61 -11.64
N HIS A 212 -9.28 2.11 -10.71
CA HIS A 212 -9.32 3.50 -10.25
C HIS A 212 -8.00 4.18 -10.54
N ALA A 213 -8.05 5.33 -11.21
CA ALA A 213 -6.90 6.18 -11.50
C ALA A 213 -7.07 7.53 -10.81
N PHE A 214 -5.97 8.06 -10.28
CA PHE A 214 -5.90 9.31 -9.55
C PHE A 214 -4.68 10.11 -9.99
N CYS A 215 -4.75 11.43 -9.81
CA CYS A 215 -3.61 12.32 -9.89
C CYS A 215 -3.91 13.60 -9.11
N GLU A 216 -2.88 14.39 -8.83
CA GLU A 216 -3.04 15.77 -8.42
C GLU A 216 -3.69 16.59 -9.52
N ALA A 217 -4.63 17.45 -9.14
CA ALA A 217 -5.28 18.47 -9.94
C ALA A 217 -4.81 19.84 -9.44
N ARG A 218 -3.70 20.35 -10.01
CA ARG A 218 -3.10 21.64 -9.61
C ARG A 218 -3.75 22.80 -10.38
N HIS A 219 -4.57 23.57 -9.67
CA HIS A 219 -5.60 24.41 -10.28
C HIS A 219 -5.06 25.43 -11.28
N ASP A 220 -4.06 26.24 -10.90
CA ASP A 220 -3.57 27.38 -11.68
C ASP A 220 -2.05 27.34 -11.96
N LYS A 221 -1.31 26.47 -11.27
CA LYS A 221 0.16 26.43 -11.31
C LYS A 221 0.72 25.02 -11.26
N ASN A 222 1.83 24.82 -11.95
CA ASN A 222 2.60 23.58 -11.91
C ASN A 222 3.65 23.59 -10.76
N LEU A 223 3.21 23.90 -9.54
CA LEU A 223 4.06 23.96 -8.34
C LEU A 223 3.66 22.87 -7.36
N ASP A 224 4.58 22.47 -6.49
CA ASP A 224 4.36 21.42 -5.47
C ASP A 224 3.60 21.94 -4.22
N GLY A 225 3.07 23.17 -4.30
CA GLY A 225 2.18 23.75 -3.31
C GLY A 225 1.28 24.82 -3.95
N GLY A 226 0.12 25.05 -3.36
CA GLY A 226 -0.91 25.95 -3.89
C GLY A 226 -2.31 25.34 -3.76
N TYR A 227 -3.25 25.79 -4.60
CA TYR A 227 -4.57 25.16 -4.65
C TYR A 227 -4.48 23.87 -5.48
N ILE A 228 -4.41 22.73 -4.78
CA ILE A 228 -4.26 21.41 -5.40
C ILE A 228 -5.38 20.51 -4.87
N GLY A 229 -6.09 19.84 -5.78
CA GLY A 229 -7.05 18.77 -5.47
C GLY A 229 -6.54 17.41 -5.92
N VAL A 230 -7.36 16.37 -5.74
CA VAL A 230 -7.14 15.04 -6.34
C VAL A 230 -8.21 14.79 -7.38
N ALA A 231 -7.81 14.52 -8.62
CA ALA A 231 -8.71 14.07 -9.67
C ALA A 231 -8.82 12.54 -9.67
N TRP A 232 -9.96 12.03 -10.10
CA TRP A 232 -10.28 10.60 -10.15
C TRP A 232 -10.97 10.23 -11.45
N ALA A 233 -10.55 9.11 -12.04
CA ALA A 233 -11.22 8.43 -13.13
C ALA A 233 -11.46 6.97 -12.73
N HIS A 234 -12.61 6.43 -13.16
CA HIS A 234 -13.05 5.08 -12.85
C HIS A 234 -13.22 4.29 -14.14
N ARG A 235 -12.64 3.09 -14.22
CA ARG A 235 -12.83 2.16 -15.33
C ARG A 235 -13.72 1.02 -14.88
N GLU A 236 -14.77 0.73 -15.63
CA GLU A 236 -15.61 -0.44 -15.41
C GLU A 236 -15.78 -1.19 -16.72
N ASN A 237 -15.61 -2.51 -16.69
CA ASN A 237 -15.73 -3.39 -17.86
C ASN A 237 -14.89 -2.93 -19.07
N GLY A 238 -13.67 -2.44 -18.79
CA GLY A 238 -12.73 -1.98 -19.81
C GLY A 238 -12.95 -0.55 -20.30
N VAL A 239 -14.01 0.15 -19.84
CA VAL A 239 -14.36 1.51 -20.26
C VAL A 239 -14.09 2.51 -19.14
N TRP A 240 -13.24 3.50 -19.41
CA TRP A 240 -13.04 4.62 -18.49
C TRP A 240 -14.22 5.59 -18.58
N GLY A 241 -14.80 5.92 -17.44
CA GLY A 241 -15.72 7.04 -17.27
C GLY A 241 -15.02 8.41 -17.34
N PRO A 242 -15.77 9.50 -17.13
CA PRO A 242 -15.21 10.84 -17.10
C PRO A 242 -14.27 11.02 -15.91
N SER A 243 -13.23 11.83 -16.09
CA SER A 243 -12.39 12.32 -15.00
C SER A 243 -13.18 13.31 -14.14
N THR A 244 -12.97 13.32 -12.84
CA THR A 244 -13.73 14.16 -11.90
C THR A 244 -12.80 14.75 -10.83
N LEU A 245 -13.17 15.89 -10.24
CA LEU A 245 -12.52 16.34 -9.00
C LEU A 245 -13.07 15.49 -7.85
N LEU A 246 -12.22 14.65 -7.25
CA LEU A 246 -12.62 13.79 -6.16
C LEU A 246 -12.66 14.54 -4.83
N ILE A 247 -11.58 15.26 -4.54
CA ILE A 247 -11.44 16.10 -3.35
C ILE A 247 -10.74 17.39 -3.75
N GLY A 248 -11.25 18.51 -3.23
CA GLY A 248 -10.69 19.82 -3.45
C GLY A 248 -11.49 20.90 -2.72
N GLU A 249 -10.79 21.87 -2.16
CA GLU A 249 -11.40 23.09 -1.60
C GLU A 249 -10.42 24.26 -1.74
N PRO A 250 -10.90 25.50 -2.01
CA PRO A 250 -10.03 26.66 -2.12
C PRO A 250 -9.16 26.84 -0.88
N GLY A 251 -7.86 27.06 -1.08
CA GLY A 251 -6.91 27.25 0.01
C GLY A 251 -6.36 25.96 0.62
N ALA A 252 -6.70 24.80 0.07
CA ALA A 252 -6.11 23.52 0.42
C ALA A 252 -5.17 22.98 -0.67
N ASP A 253 -4.19 22.20 -0.21
CA ASP A 253 -3.23 21.49 -1.03
C ASP A 253 -3.36 19.99 -0.70
N TYR A 254 -4.08 19.25 -1.56
CA TYR A 254 -4.22 17.80 -1.50
C TYR A 254 -3.26 17.16 -2.50
N HIS A 255 -2.36 16.30 -2.03
CA HIS A 255 -1.24 15.84 -2.85
C HIS A 255 -0.86 14.38 -2.59
N ASN A 256 0.00 13.84 -3.46
CA ASN A 256 0.50 12.47 -3.38
C ASN A 256 -0.61 11.39 -3.21
N PRO A 257 -1.60 11.25 -4.10
CA PRO A 257 -2.56 10.17 -3.97
C PRO A 257 -1.88 8.79 -3.98
N CYS A 258 -2.38 7.85 -3.18
CA CYS A 258 -1.88 6.47 -3.12
C CYS A 258 -3.04 5.51 -2.86
N CYS A 259 -3.19 4.47 -3.69
CA CYS A 259 -4.32 3.55 -3.63
C CYS A 259 -3.90 2.10 -3.38
N VAL A 260 -4.75 1.33 -2.68
CA VAL A 260 -4.64 -0.14 -2.62
C VAL A 260 -6.03 -0.75 -2.55
N TYR A 261 -6.24 -1.84 -3.27
CA TYR A 261 -7.44 -2.66 -3.16
C TYR A 261 -7.30 -3.71 -2.05
N ASP A 262 -8.27 -3.76 -1.13
CA ASP A 262 -8.41 -4.82 -0.12
C ASP A 262 -9.36 -5.91 -0.63
N HIS A 263 -8.77 -7.01 -1.10
CA HIS A 263 -9.52 -8.16 -1.61
C HIS A 263 -10.42 -8.82 -0.54
N ARG A 264 -10.14 -8.64 0.77
CA ARG A 264 -10.93 -9.26 1.85
C ARG A 264 -12.22 -8.52 2.13
N ARG A 265 -12.25 -7.22 1.85
CA ARG A 265 -13.38 -6.33 2.14
C ARG A 265 -14.06 -5.77 0.89
N ASP A 266 -13.49 -6.05 -0.28
CA ASP A 266 -13.94 -5.52 -1.56
C ASP A 266 -14.05 -3.99 -1.53
N GLU A 267 -12.98 -3.35 -1.07
CA GLU A 267 -12.90 -1.90 -0.96
C GLU A 267 -11.53 -1.37 -1.38
N TRP A 268 -11.51 -0.20 -2.01
CA TRP A 268 -10.27 0.52 -2.30
C TRP A 268 -10.02 1.51 -1.18
N HIS A 269 -8.79 1.56 -0.70
CA HIS A 269 -8.31 2.59 0.21
C HIS A 269 -7.57 3.63 -0.62
N LEU A 270 -7.86 4.91 -0.40
CA LEU A 270 -7.13 6.03 -0.99
C LEU A 270 -6.54 6.91 0.12
N LEU A 271 -5.22 6.97 0.18
CA LEU A 271 -4.48 7.88 1.04
C LEU A 271 -4.01 9.10 0.23
N PHE A 272 -3.99 10.26 0.87
CA PHE A 272 -3.50 11.50 0.27
C PHE A 272 -2.97 12.44 1.36
N GLY A 273 -2.00 13.26 1.00
CA GLY A 273 -1.49 14.34 1.82
C GLY A 273 -2.42 15.54 1.84
N TRP A 274 -2.32 16.35 2.89
CA TRP A 274 -2.99 17.64 3.00
C TRP A 274 -2.09 18.69 3.66
N ASN A 275 -2.15 19.90 3.11
CA ASN A 275 -1.59 21.14 3.63
C ASN A 275 -2.52 22.34 3.37
N TYR A 276 -2.19 23.47 4.01
CA TYR A 276 -2.66 24.78 3.57
C TYR A 276 -2.00 25.16 2.22
N ALA A 277 -2.75 25.78 1.31
CA ALA A 277 -2.22 26.23 0.01
C ALA A 277 -1.10 27.28 0.11
N THR A 278 -0.96 27.95 1.26
CA THR A 278 0.17 28.85 1.54
C THR A 278 1.46 28.12 1.89
N PHE A 279 1.41 26.81 2.05
CA PHE A 279 2.57 25.97 2.28
C PHE A 279 3.49 25.96 1.05
N ASN A 280 4.77 26.18 1.26
CA ASN A 280 5.84 26.00 0.29
C ASN A 280 7.17 25.74 1.03
N GLU A 281 8.24 25.45 0.29
CA GLU A 281 9.56 25.15 0.85
C GLU A 281 10.11 26.27 1.75
N ASP A 282 9.76 27.54 1.47
CA ASP A 282 10.21 28.70 2.25
C ASP A 282 9.40 28.87 3.56
N THR A 283 8.11 28.50 3.56
CA THR A 283 7.24 28.60 4.74
C THR A 283 7.30 27.36 5.63
N GLU A 284 7.71 26.21 5.10
CA GLU A 284 7.84 24.94 5.83
C GLU A 284 8.64 25.07 7.15
N PRO A 285 9.82 25.73 7.21
CA PRO A 285 10.57 25.85 8.46
C PRO A 285 9.85 26.63 9.56
N SER A 286 9.01 27.61 9.17
CA SER A 286 8.22 28.42 10.10
C SER A 286 6.97 27.71 10.59
N LEU A 287 6.41 26.81 9.78
CA LEU A 287 5.26 25.96 10.13
C LEU A 287 5.69 24.73 10.94
N ALA A 288 6.96 24.33 10.84
CA ALA A 288 7.56 23.23 11.58
C ALA A 288 7.61 23.43 13.10
N THR A 289 7.42 24.66 13.59
CA THR A 289 7.39 24.97 15.03
C THR A 289 5.99 24.89 15.63
N ASP A 290 4.95 24.74 14.78
CA ASP A 290 3.56 24.59 15.21
C ASP A 290 3.00 23.24 14.69
N PRO A 291 2.86 22.23 15.57
CA PRO A 291 2.26 20.94 15.22
C PRO A 291 0.84 21.04 14.63
N ALA A 292 0.12 22.16 14.85
CA ALA A 292 -1.17 22.40 14.23
C ALA A 292 -1.06 22.55 12.69
N ASN A 293 0.10 22.99 12.20
CA ASN A 293 0.34 23.30 10.78
C ASN A 293 1.24 22.29 10.06
N ALA A 294 1.69 21.24 10.75
CA ALA A 294 2.45 20.17 10.14
C ALA A 294 1.62 19.39 9.13
N GLY A 295 2.27 18.90 8.07
CA GLY A 295 1.67 18.10 7.01
C GLY A 295 0.92 16.89 7.52
N ARG A 296 -0.28 16.66 6.98
CA ARG A 296 -1.20 15.62 7.44
C ARG A 296 -1.51 14.63 6.33
N MET A 297 -1.95 13.46 6.74
CA MET A 297 -2.41 12.40 5.84
C MET A 297 -3.85 12.07 6.13
N TYR A 298 -4.64 11.92 5.07
CA TYR A 298 -6.05 11.59 5.13
C TYR A 298 -6.35 10.34 4.32
N TRP A 299 -7.51 9.74 4.59
CA TRP A 299 -7.94 8.50 4.00
C TRP A 299 -9.46 8.48 3.75
N ALA A 300 -9.84 7.96 2.58
CA ALA A 300 -11.20 7.60 2.21
C ALA A 300 -11.24 6.19 1.61
N ILE A 301 -12.41 5.55 1.60
CA ILE A 301 -12.61 4.25 0.93
C ILE A 301 -13.62 4.34 -0.19
N PHE A 302 -13.43 3.55 -1.24
CA PHE A 302 -14.46 3.27 -2.23
C PHE A 302 -15.02 1.87 -2.01
N ARG A 303 -16.34 1.77 -1.84
CA ARG A 303 -17.03 0.50 -1.64
C ARG A 303 -18.48 0.61 -2.09
N GLN A 304 -18.96 -0.42 -2.79
CA GLN A 304 -20.34 -0.48 -3.31
C GLN A 304 -20.68 0.74 -4.17
N GLY A 305 -19.81 1.06 -5.14
CA GLY A 305 -20.05 2.11 -6.12
C GLY A 305 -19.96 3.56 -5.60
N ALA A 306 -19.49 3.78 -4.37
CA ALA A 306 -19.40 5.12 -3.79
C ALA A 306 -18.17 5.31 -2.90
N TRP A 307 -17.63 6.53 -2.90
CA TRP A 307 -16.67 7.00 -1.91
C TRP A 307 -17.35 7.20 -0.56
N ARG A 308 -16.66 6.78 0.51
CA ARG A 308 -17.21 6.72 1.87
C ARG A 308 -16.17 7.11 2.90
N HIS A 309 -16.64 7.67 4.00
CA HIS A 309 -15.85 7.81 5.21
C HIS A 309 -15.52 6.41 5.75
N PRO A 310 -14.24 6.08 6.03
CA PRO A 310 -13.83 4.71 6.34
C PRO A 310 -14.41 4.16 7.65
N ILE A 311 -14.53 5.00 8.68
CA ILE A 311 -15.07 4.58 9.98
C ILE A 311 -16.60 4.54 10.00
N THR A 312 -17.27 5.62 9.58
CA THR A 312 -18.73 5.74 9.67
C THR A 312 -19.46 5.07 8.50
N GLY A 313 -18.79 4.78 7.39
CA GLY A 313 -19.39 4.24 6.17
C GLY A 313 -20.28 5.22 5.40
N LYS A 314 -20.41 6.47 5.88
CA LYS A 314 -21.21 7.51 5.26
C LYS A 314 -20.69 7.79 3.85
N ALA A 315 -21.59 7.84 2.87
CA ALA A 315 -21.25 8.25 1.51
C ALA A 315 -20.76 9.70 1.50
N LEU A 316 -19.68 9.94 0.75
CA LEU A 316 -19.10 11.27 0.59
C LEU A 316 -19.70 11.95 -0.64
N PRO A 317 -19.92 13.28 -0.60
CA PRO A 317 -20.20 14.05 -1.81
C PRO A 317 -18.98 14.02 -2.74
N ILE A 318 -19.17 14.33 -4.03
CA ILE A 318 -18.06 14.50 -4.98
C ILE A 318 -18.21 15.88 -5.64
N PRO A 319 -17.23 16.79 -5.51
CA PRO A 319 -16.03 16.64 -4.65
C PRO A 319 -16.39 16.64 -3.16
N PHE A 320 -15.60 15.92 -2.35
CA PHE A 320 -15.61 16.06 -0.88
C PHE A 320 -14.47 16.96 -0.41
N THR A 321 -14.44 17.31 0.88
CA THR A 321 -13.35 18.09 1.49
C THR A 321 -12.68 17.34 2.62
N ARG A 322 -11.64 17.93 3.22
CA ARG A 322 -10.94 17.39 4.39
C ARG A 322 -11.88 17.05 5.54
N ALA A 323 -12.96 17.83 5.72
CA ALA A 323 -13.93 17.62 6.80
C ALA A 323 -14.72 16.31 6.65
N ASP A 324 -14.77 15.74 5.44
CA ASP A 324 -15.46 14.50 5.12
C ASP A 324 -14.55 13.26 5.21
N ALA A 325 -13.23 13.45 5.24
CA ALA A 325 -12.23 12.38 5.21
C ALA A 325 -11.65 12.07 6.60
N GLN A 326 -11.02 10.90 6.76
CA GLN A 326 -10.42 10.48 8.02
C GLN A 326 -8.94 10.85 8.07
N GLU A 327 -8.52 11.64 9.07
CA GLU A 327 -7.09 11.89 9.33
C GLU A 327 -6.41 10.64 9.90
N ILE A 328 -5.19 10.34 9.43
CA ILE A 328 -4.34 9.28 9.96
C ILE A 328 -3.38 9.88 11.00
N LEU A 329 -3.62 9.55 12.27
CA LEU A 329 -2.80 10.01 13.41
C LEU A 329 -1.98 8.88 14.05
N GLN A 330 -2.38 7.62 13.87
CA GLN A 330 -1.78 6.52 14.60
C GLN A 330 -0.33 6.26 14.15
N GLY A 331 0.58 6.15 15.12
CA GLY A 331 2.01 5.96 14.87
C GLY A 331 2.74 7.21 14.33
N ARG A 332 2.03 8.31 14.08
CA ARG A 332 2.66 9.59 13.72
C ARG A 332 3.38 10.17 14.92
N ASP A 333 4.62 10.58 14.74
CA ASP A 333 5.35 11.37 15.74
C ASP A 333 4.97 12.85 15.64
N ALA A 334 4.68 13.49 16.78
CA ALA A 334 4.31 14.90 16.85
C ALA A 334 5.43 15.85 16.42
N THR A 335 6.68 15.38 16.38
CA THR A 335 7.85 16.13 15.92
C THR A 335 8.01 16.15 14.41
N TRP A 336 7.27 15.33 13.66
CA TRP A 336 7.36 15.32 12.19
C TRP A 336 6.73 16.57 11.58
N ARG A 337 7.46 17.18 10.65
CA ARG A 337 7.03 18.37 9.91
C ARG A 337 6.05 18.02 8.80
N LEU A 338 6.33 16.93 8.11
CA LEU A 338 5.57 16.42 6.97
C LEU A 338 5.34 14.93 7.16
N PHE A 339 4.14 14.45 6.80
CA PHE A 339 3.76 13.05 6.85
C PHE A 339 2.79 12.77 5.70
N TYR A 340 3.30 12.13 4.65
CA TYR A 340 2.57 11.93 3.40
C TYR A 340 2.74 10.51 2.86
N PRO A 341 1.76 10.01 2.10
CA PRO A 341 1.93 8.78 1.34
C PRO A 341 3.02 8.95 0.28
N GLY A 342 3.64 7.85 -0.11
CA GLY A 342 4.36 7.78 -1.38
C GLY A 342 3.33 7.73 -2.51
N PRO A 343 3.40 8.63 -3.51
CA PRO A 343 2.44 8.62 -4.60
C PRO A 343 2.49 7.29 -5.36
N GLY A 344 1.34 6.83 -5.86
CA GLY A 344 1.26 5.60 -6.64
C GLY A 344 0.31 4.58 -6.02
N LYS A 345 0.87 3.45 -5.56
CA LYS A 345 0.10 2.29 -5.15
C LYS A 345 0.69 1.58 -3.93
N GLY A 346 -0.19 1.01 -3.10
CA GLY A 346 0.13 0.08 -2.03
C GLY A 346 0.02 -1.40 -2.43
N LYS A 347 0.15 -2.28 -1.44
CA LYS A 347 0.14 -3.72 -1.64
C LYS A 347 -0.69 -4.41 -0.55
N GLN A 348 -1.60 -5.30 -0.96
CA GLN A 348 -2.03 -6.39 -0.10
C GLN A 348 -0.99 -7.51 -0.20
N LEU A 349 -0.34 -7.82 0.92
CA LEU A 349 0.64 -8.89 1.04
C LEU A 349 -0.02 -10.26 0.92
N SER A 350 0.77 -11.31 0.67
CA SER A 350 0.30 -12.69 0.53
C SER A 350 -0.36 -13.25 1.78
N ASN A 351 -0.07 -12.66 2.95
CA ASN A 351 -0.72 -12.97 4.23
C ASN A 351 -2.00 -12.15 4.48
N GLY A 352 -2.41 -11.29 3.54
CA GLY A 352 -3.61 -10.45 3.62
C GLY A 352 -3.41 -9.07 4.23
N ALA A 353 -2.25 -8.78 4.86
CA ALA A 353 -1.99 -7.46 5.42
C ALA A 353 -1.92 -6.38 4.33
N LEU A 354 -2.47 -5.20 4.59
CA LEU A 354 -2.37 -4.05 3.67
C LEU A 354 -1.22 -3.15 4.11
N VAL A 355 -0.40 -2.77 3.14
CA VAL A 355 0.67 -1.79 3.30
C VAL A 355 0.63 -0.73 2.21
N MET A 356 0.97 0.51 2.53
CA MET A 356 1.17 1.59 1.56
C MET A 356 2.53 2.25 1.77
N PRO A 357 3.19 2.73 0.71
CA PRO A 357 4.40 3.52 0.87
C PRO A 357 4.08 4.87 1.53
N GLY A 358 5.00 5.37 2.33
CA GLY A 358 4.90 6.69 2.96
C GLY A 358 6.25 7.36 3.08
N TRP A 359 6.27 8.65 3.38
CA TRP A 359 7.47 9.35 3.76
C TRP A 359 7.17 10.46 4.76
N VAL A 360 8.20 10.82 5.53
CA VAL A 360 8.15 11.88 6.53
C VAL A 360 9.28 12.85 6.32
N LYS A 361 9.09 14.09 6.78
CA LYS A 361 10.19 15.01 7.06
C LYS A 361 10.34 15.16 8.56
N LEU A 362 11.49 14.75 9.09
CA LEU A 362 11.74 14.80 10.52
C LEU A 362 11.90 16.26 10.98
N GLY A 363 11.36 16.60 12.15
CA GLY A 363 11.40 17.95 12.70
C GLY A 363 12.17 18.05 14.01
N THR A 364 11.59 18.68 15.02
CA THR A 364 12.24 18.98 16.31
C THR A 364 12.56 17.68 17.06
N GLY A 365 13.79 17.19 16.96
CA GLY A 365 14.22 15.88 17.49
C GLY A 365 14.82 14.95 16.44
N GLY A 366 14.71 15.31 15.16
CA GLY A 366 15.42 14.68 14.04
C GLY A 366 16.41 15.61 13.37
N ASP A 367 16.91 15.20 12.21
CA ASP A 367 17.95 15.90 11.44
C ASP A 367 17.40 16.83 10.34
N GLY A 368 16.08 17.04 10.28
CA GLY A 368 15.42 17.87 9.27
C GLY A 368 15.27 17.21 7.90
N ASN A 369 15.79 15.99 7.71
CA ASN A 369 15.80 15.30 6.44
C ASN A 369 14.54 14.44 6.26
N THR A 370 14.26 14.05 5.01
CA THR A 370 13.15 13.14 4.72
C THR A 370 13.58 11.67 4.86
N ARG A 371 12.61 10.84 5.22
CA ARG A 371 12.73 9.38 5.33
C ARG A 371 11.52 8.71 4.72
N SER A 372 11.76 7.71 3.89
CA SER A 372 10.74 6.77 3.43
C SER A 372 10.33 5.80 4.53
N MET A 373 9.11 5.28 4.47
CA MET A 373 8.56 4.31 5.40
C MET A 373 7.43 3.50 4.74
N VAL A 374 6.83 2.62 5.53
CA VAL A 374 5.60 1.90 5.18
C VAL A 374 4.51 2.28 6.17
N LEU A 375 3.31 2.48 5.65
CA LEU A 375 2.06 2.59 6.40
C LEU A 375 1.42 1.21 6.43
N ARG A 376 0.89 0.80 7.57
CA ARG A 376 0.20 -0.50 7.73
C ARG A 376 -1.25 -0.30 8.13
N TYR A 377 -2.14 -1.10 7.56
CA TYR A 377 -3.53 -1.13 7.97
C TYR A 377 -3.73 -2.09 9.14
N ASP A 378 -4.40 -1.62 10.19
CA ASP A 378 -4.85 -2.43 11.32
C ASP A 378 -6.30 -2.85 11.07
N ASP A 379 -6.50 -4.15 10.87
CA ASP A 379 -7.81 -4.73 10.57
C ASP A 379 -8.82 -4.60 11.71
N TYR A 380 -8.33 -4.63 12.96
CA TYR A 380 -9.17 -4.56 14.14
C TYR A 380 -9.59 -3.13 14.43
N ALA A 381 -8.62 -2.22 14.46
CA ALA A 381 -8.86 -0.79 14.67
C ALA A 381 -9.44 -0.09 13.43
N ARG A 382 -9.43 -0.75 12.26
CA ARG A 382 -9.88 -0.23 10.96
C ARG A 382 -9.27 1.13 10.64
N THR A 383 -7.96 1.21 10.79
CA THR A 383 -7.21 2.45 10.63
C THR A 383 -5.81 2.18 10.14
N TRP A 384 -5.18 3.19 9.56
CA TRP A 384 -3.79 3.14 9.16
C TRP A 384 -2.88 3.62 10.28
N SER A 385 -1.69 3.02 10.37
CA SER A 385 -0.64 3.44 11.28
C SER A 385 0.68 3.62 10.53
N ALA A 386 1.42 4.66 10.88
CA ALA A 386 2.80 4.83 10.40
C ALA A 386 3.72 3.73 10.94
N GLY A 387 4.59 3.21 10.08
CA GLY A 387 5.76 2.43 10.45
C GLY A 387 6.93 3.33 10.88
N ALA A 388 8.08 2.72 11.14
CA ALA A 388 9.30 3.45 11.46
C ALA A 388 9.87 4.12 10.20
N PRO A 389 10.39 5.36 10.30
CA PRO A 389 11.23 5.96 9.27
C PRO A 389 12.43 5.06 8.96
N MET A 390 12.63 4.72 7.68
CA MET A 390 13.76 3.90 7.25
C MET A 390 15.08 4.63 7.51
N PRO A 391 16.10 4.01 8.13
CA PRO A 391 17.40 4.64 8.31
C PRO A 391 18.05 4.94 6.94
N LEU A 392 18.95 5.91 6.89
CA LEU A 392 19.70 6.19 5.65
C LEU A 392 21.01 5.41 5.63
N PRO A 393 21.38 4.81 4.50
CA PRO A 393 22.71 4.25 4.33
C PRO A 393 23.75 5.38 4.18
N ALA A 394 25.03 5.02 4.33
CA ALA A 394 26.13 5.98 4.23
C ALA A 394 26.12 6.73 2.88
N GLY A 395 26.34 8.03 2.91
CA GLY A 395 26.36 8.89 1.72
C GLY A 395 24.98 9.29 1.17
N VAL A 396 23.89 8.86 1.81
CA VAL A 396 22.52 9.31 1.47
C VAL A 396 22.07 10.33 2.52
N SER A 397 21.54 11.47 2.06
CA SER A 397 21.01 12.52 2.93
C SER A 397 19.48 12.48 3.10
N GLN A 398 18.77 11.87 2.14
CA GLN A 398 17.31 11.81 2.15
C GLN A 398 16.75 10.66 1.31
N THR A 399 15.61 10.14 1.74
CA THR A 399 14.72 9.28 0.95
C THR A 399 13.30 9.83 1.00
N ASN A 400 12.56 9.72 -0.09
CA ASN A 400 11.16 10.15 -0.22
C ASN A 400 10.42 9.22 -1.20
N GLU A 401 9.25 9.63 -1.72
CA GLU A 401 8.44 8.98 -2.77
C GLU A 401 8.80 7.51 -3.07
N PRO A 402 8.54 6.59 -2.12
CA PRO A 402 8.88 5.19 -2.29
C PRO A 402 7.75 4.41 -2.96
N THR A 403 8.09 3.25 -3.51
CA THR A 403 7.14 2.19 -3.91
C THR A 403 7.37 0.96 -3.03
N VAL A 404 6.30 0.21 -2.74
CA VAL A 404 6.33 -0.94 -1.83
C VAL A 404 5.93 -2.23 -2.56
N GLU A 405 6.67 -3.31 -2.33
CA GLU A 405 6.34 -4.64 -2.85
C GLU A 405 6.71 -5.75 -1.86
N GLU A 406 6.22 -6.97 -2.13
CA GLU A 406 6.52 -8.17 -1.34
C GLU A 406 7.64 -9.01 -1.99
N ASN A 407 8.64 -9.40 -1.21
CA ASN A 407 9.70 -10.29 -1.65
C ASN A 407 9.26 -11.75 -1.62
N ASP A 408 10.09 -12.62 -2.20
CA ASP A 408 9.84 -14.06 -2.20
C ASP A 408 9.75 -14.64 -0.79
N ASP A 409 10.58 -14.17 0.13
CA ASP A 409 10.59 -14.57 1.54
C ASP A 409 9.45 -13.97 2.37
N GLY A 410 8.52 -13.23 1.75
CA GLY A 410 7.40 -12.56 2.43
C GLY A 410 7.78 -11.26 3.14
N THR A 411 9.05 -10.84 3.09
CA THR A 411 9.45 -9.52 3.59
C THR A 411 8.98 -8.41 2.66
N ILE A 412 8.77 -7.23 3.22
CA ILE A 412 8.51 -6.02 2.44
C ILE A 412 9.81 -5.51 1.83
N ARG A 413 9.77 -5.15 0.56
CA ARG A 413 10.76 -4.32 -0.13
C ARG A 413 10.20 -2.91 -0.29
N LEU A 414 10.95 -1.92 0.20
CA LEU A 414 10.67 -0.51 -0.05
C LEU A 414 11.75 0.04 -0.99
N ASN A 415 11.36 0.50 -2.18
CA ASN A 415 12.27 1.07 -3.18
C ASN A 415 12.07 2.60 -3.23
N CYS A 416 13.04 3.35 -2.73
CA CYS A 416 12.90 4.76 -2.39
C CYS A 416 13.62 5.68 -3.38
N ARG A 417 12.98 6.80 -3.71
CA ARG A 417 13.61 7.91 -4.42
C ARG A 417 14.67 8.51 -3.50
N SER A 418 15.83 8.84 -4.06
CA SER A 418 16.94 9.45 -3.32
C SER A 418 17.64 10.53 -4.16
N GLY A 419 18.45 11.36 -3.51
CA GLY A 419 19.25 12.40 -4.17
C GLY A 419 20.62 11.93 -4.68
N THR A 420 20.93 10.63 -4.68
CA THR A 420 22.26 10.11 -5.06
C THR A 420 22.41 9.79 -6.54
N GLY A 421 21.35 9.95 -7.34
CA GLY A 421 21.27 9.43 -8.71
C GLY A 421 20.92 7.94 -8.78
N TYR A 422 20.64 7.31 -7.65
CA TYR A 422 20.29 5.88 -7.55
C TYR A 422 19.15 5.66 -6.56
N ARG A 423 18.52 4.49 -6.61
CA ARG A 423 17.49 4.10 -5.65
C ARG A 423 18.10 3.70 -4.32
N VAL A 424 17.33 3.81 -3.25
CA VAL A 424 17.67 3.23 -1.95
C VAL A 424 16.63 2.18 -1.60
N ILE A 425 17.06 0.96 -1.36
CA ILE A 425 16.19 -0.17 -1.05
C ILE A 425 16.34 -0.51 0.43
N GLY A 426 15.22 -0.73 1.11
CA GLY A 426 15.17 -1.29 2.46
C GLY A 426 14.19 -2.44 2.58
N HIS A 427 14.47 -3.34 3.53
CA HIS A 427 13.68 -4.55 3.73
C HIS A 427 13.11 -4.60 5.15
N SER A 428 11.89 -5.11 5.30
CA SER A 428 11.24 -5.25 6.60
C SER A 428 10.46 -6.57 6.71
N ALA A 429 10.62 -7.28 7.82
CA ALA A 429 9.90 -8.53 8.12
C ALA A 429 8.71 -8.31 9.08
N ASP A 430 8.48 -7.09 9.56
CA ASP A 430 7.58 -6.77 10.67
C ASP A 430 6.60 -5.62 10.33
N LEU A 431 6.24 -5.51 9.05
CA LEU A 431 5.34 -4.48 8.50
C LEU A 431 5.88 -3.04 8.65
N GLY A 432 7.19 -2.87 8.46
CA GLY A 432 7.86 -1.57 8.46
C GLY A 432 8.15 -1.02 9.86
N ARG A 433 8.13 -1.84 10.91
CA ARG A 433 8.52 -1.40 12.27
C ARG A 433 10.03 -1.35 12.40
N THR A 434 10.74 -2.28 11.79
CA THR A 434 12.20 -2.27 11.68
C THR A 434 12.63 -2.46 10.23
N TRP A 435 13.86 -2.00 9.95
CA TRP A 435 14.44 -2.00 8.62
C TRP A 435 15.80 -2.69 8.64
N THR A 436 16.04 -3.52 7.63
CA THR A 436 17.29 -4.25 7.42
C THR A 436 17.71 -4.12 5.97
N ARG A 437 18.98 -4.47 5.69
CA ARG A 437 19.56 -4.48 4.33
C ARG A 437 19.34 -3.17 3.57
N VAL A 438 19.39 -2.04 4.29
CA VAL A 438 19.21 -0.73 3.67
C VAL A 438 20.46 -0.36 2.88
N ALA A 439 20.33 -0.21 1.57
CA ALA A 439 21.45 0.04 0.67
C ALA A 439 21.04 0.83 -0.57
N THR A 440 22.00 1.51 -1.18
CA THR A 440 21.86 2.11 -2.51
C THR A 440 21.86 0.98 -3.55
N ASP A 441 20.87 0.98 -4.43
CA ASP A 441 20.79 0.08 -5.58
C ASP A 441 21.32 0.80 -6.84
N SER A 442 22.51 0.38 -7.29
CA SER A 442 23.19 0.94 -8.45
C SER A 442 22.84 0.23 -9.78
N SER A 443 21.83 -0.65 -9.78
CA SER A 443 21.42 -1.38 -10.99
C SER A 443 20.99 -0.46 -12.14
N TYR A 444 20.32 0.65 -11.83
CA TYR A 444 19.99 1.70 -12.80
C TYR A 444 20.15 3.10 -12.19
N PRO A 445 20.68 4.08 -12.96
CA PRO A 445 20.62 5.48 -12.58
C PRO A 445 19.16 5.99 -12.56
N THR A 446 18.89 7.08 -11.84
CA THR A 446 17.55 7.68 -11.76
C THR A 446 17.63 9.19 -11.50
N PRO A 447 16.81 10.03 -12.15
CA PRO A 447 16.91 11.50 -12.06
C PRO A 447 16.15 12.05 -10.86
N GLN A 448 16.22 11.35 -9.71
CA GLN A 448 15.48 11.67 -8.49
C GLN A 448 13.97 11.87 -8.80
N VAL A 449 13.29 10.79 -9.20
CA VAL A 449 11.86 10.74 -9.55
C VAL A 449 11.19 9.53 -8.89
N ALA A 450 9.88 9.57 -8.63
CA ALA A 450 9.17 8.37 -8.21
C ALA A 450 9.09 7.35 -9.36
N GLU A 451 9.18 6.08 -9.00
CA GLU A 451 9.20 4.94 -9.91
C GLU A 451 8.31 3.84 -9.31
N ALA A 452 7.91 2.85 -10.10
CA ALA A 452 6.91 1.88 -9.67
C ALA A 452 7.40 0.44 -9.79
N LEU A 453 7.19 -0.34 -8.74
CA LEU A 453 7.30 -1.79 -8.77
C LEU A 453 5.90 -2.39 -8.81
N LEU A 454 5.75 -3.53 -9.48
CA LEU A 454 4.54 -4.34 -9.43
C LEU A 454 4.91 -5.81 -9.35
N ARG A 455 4.55 -6.47 -8.26
CA ARG A 455 4.66 -7.93 -8.17
C ARG A 455 3.43 -8.61 -8.76
N THR A 456 3.65 -9.58 -9.64
CA THR A 456 2.58 -10.29 -10.37
C THR A 456 2.43 -11.75 -9.96
N SER A 457 3.32 -12.23 -9.10
CA SER A 457 3.36 -13.62 -8.61
C SER A 457 3.13 -13.68 -7.10
N ASN A 458 2.51 -14.76 -6.63
CA ASN A 458 2.36 -14.98 -5.20
C ASN A 458 3.69 -15.53 -4.64
N PRO A 459 4.28 -14.92 -3.60
CA PRO A 459 5.42 -15.50 -2.88
C PRO A 459 5.19 -16.94 -2.39
N GLN A 460 3.95 -17.40 -2.24
CA GLN A 460 3.64 -18.77 -1.83
C GLN A 460 3.74 -19.80 -2.97
N ASP A 461 3.98 -19.38 -4.22
CA ASP A 461 4.06 -20.29 -5.37
C ASP A 461 5.36 -21.12 -5.41
N GLY A 462 6.31 -20.87 -4.49
CA GLY A 462 7.58 -21.60 -4.39
C GLY A 462 8.59 -21.31 -5.51
N LEU A 463 8.23 -20.50 -6.50
CA LEU A 463 9.10 -19.98 -7.55
C LEU A 463 9.68 -18.62 -7.17
N ALA A 464 10.74 -18.24 -7.86
CA ALA A 464 11.26 -16.88 -7.76
C ALA A 464 10.27 -15.85 -8.33
N GLY A 465 10.26 -14.65 -7.75
CA GLY A 465 9.24 -13.64 -8.01
C GLY A 465 9.23 -13.12 -9.45
N ARG A 466 8.06 -13.11 -10.07
CA ARG A 466 7.75 -12.35 -11.29
C ARG A 466 7.20 -10.98 -10.95
N GLY A 467 7.57 -9.99 -11.76
CA GLY A 467 7.11 -8.61 -11.57
C GLY A 467 7.59 -7.66 -12.65
N LEU A 468 7.14 -6.42 -12.53
CA LEU A 468 7.47 -5.31 -13.41
C LEU A 468 8.12 -4.18 -12.62
N TYR A 469 9.05 -3.49 -13.27
CA TYR A 469 9.63 -2.24 -12.78
C TYR A 469 9.49 -1.18 -13.86
N TYR A 470 8.78 -0.11 -13.57
CA TYR A 470 8.79 1.10 -14.39
C TYR A 470 9.80 2.08 -13.81
N ASN A 471 10.74 2.51 -14.65
CA ASN A 471 11.80 3.41 -14.22
C ASN A 471 12.23 4.37 -15.33
N VAL A 472 12.84 5.48 -14.92
CA VAL A 472 13.50 6.44 -15.82
C VAL A 472 15.00 6.33 -15.60
N ALA A 473 15.67 5.55 -16.45
CA ALA A 473 17.05 5.14 -16.24
C ALA A 473 18.09 6.17 -16.70
N SER A 474 18.08 7.37 -16.13
CA SER A 474 18.99 8.47 -16.52
C SER A 474 19.34 9.37 -15.33
N ASN A 475 20.55 9.87 -15.25
CA ASN A 475 20.92 10.94 -14.30
C ASN A 475 20.78 12.35 -14.89
N GLU A 476 20.43 12.45 -16.18
CA GLU A 476 20.42 13.71 -16.93
C GLU A 476 19.02 14.32 -17.03
N GLY A 477 17.96 13.54 -16.80
CA GLY A 477 16.60 14.04 -16.87
C GLY A 477 15.54 12.94 -16.91
N ARG A 478 14.28 13.37 -16.97
CA ARG A 478 13.09 12.51 -16.93
C ARG A 478 12.58 12.19 -18.34
N PHE A 479 13.19 11.20 -18.97
CA PHE A 479 12.89 10.76 -20.34
C PHE A 479 13.10 9.25 -20.48
N ASP A 480 12.69 8.64 -21.60
CA ASP A 480 12.92 7.20 -21.88
C ASP A 480 12.35 6.24 -20.81
N GLY A 481 11.16 6.54 -20.29
CA GLY A 481 10.43 5.70 -19.35
C GLY A 481 10.36 4.26 -19.87
N THR A 482 10.87 3.34 -19.06
CA THR A 482 11.13 1.96 -19.46
C THR A 482 10.40 1.01 -18.53
N ILE A 483 9.69 0.04 -19.10
CA ILE A 483 9.13 -1.08 -18.38
C ILE A 483 10.13 -2.24 -18.44
N ARG A 484 10.44 -2.83 -17.29
CA ARG A 484 11.37 -3.95 -17.14
C ARG A 484 10.67 -5.13 -16.50
N TYR A 485 11.02 -6.33 -16.93
CA TYR A 485 10.45 -7.57 -16.42
C TYR A 485 11.47 -8.39 -15.64
N THR A 486 11.12 -8.83 -14.45
CA THR A 486 11.95 -9.70 -13.60
C THR A 486 11.35 -11.10 -13.50
N LEU A 487 12.23 -12.10 -13.38
CA LEU A 487 11.90 -13.50 -13.07
C LEU A 487 12.58 -13.96 -11.78
N ASP A 488 13.12 -13.03 -10.99
CA ASP A 488 13.90 -13.32 -9.80
C ASP A 488 13.69 -12.33 -8.65
N GLY A 489 12.47 -11.81 -8.53
CA GLY A 489 12.09 -10.95 -7.43
C GLY A 489 12.86 -9.64 -7.44
N PHE A 490 12.96 -9.00 -8.61
CA PHE A 490 13.56 -7.67 -8.82
C PHE A 490 15.09 -7.60 -8.60
N GLU A 491 15.78 -8.74 -8.56
CA GLU A 491 17.24 -8.77 -8.50
C GLU A 491 17.86 -8.47 -9.87
N THR A 492 17.27 -9.01 -10.94
CA THR A 492 17.65 -8.72 -12.33
C THR A 492 16.43 -8.59 -13.25
N TYR A 493 16.66 -8.06 -14.45
CA TYR A 493 15.60 -7.84 -15.44
C TYR A 493 15.93 -8.55 -16.75
N VAL A 494 15.10 -9.53 -17.11
CA VAL A 494 15.30 -10.41 -18.27
C VAL A 494 14.74 -9.83 -19.57
N ALA A 495 13.92 -8.78 -19.47
CA ALA A 495 13.37 -8.06 -20.60
C ALA A 495 13.17 -6.58 -20.23
N SER A 496 13.27 -5.69 -21.20
CA SER A 496 12.93 -4.28 -21.02
C SER A 496 12.45 -3.66 -22.33
N ARG A 497 11.49 -2.74 -22.25
CA ARG A 497 10.99 -1.99 -23.39
C ARG A 497 10.69 -0.55 -22.99
N LYS A 498 11.18 0.41 -23.77
CA LYS A 498 10.79 1.81 -23.64
C LYS A 498 9.31 1.97 -23.99
N LEU A 499 8.64 2.92 -23.34
CA LEU A 499 7.27 3.29 -23.70
C LEU A 499 7.20 3.86 -25.12
N PHE A 500 8.17 4.72 -25.45
CA PHE A 500 8.31 5.35 -26.76
C PHE A 500 9.69 5.00 -27.34
N ASP A 501 9.71 4.55 -28.60
CA ASP A 501 10.96 4.19 -29.29
C ASP A 501 11.80 5.42 -29.63
N THR A 502 11.15 6.56 -29.87
CA THR A 502 11.79 7.84 -30.11
C THR A 502 11.28 8.86 -29.09
N LEU A 503 12.20 9.70 -28.61
CA LEU A 503 11.84 10.83 -27.76
C LEU A 503 10.98 11.83 -28.52
N VAL A 504 11.19 11.96 -29.83
CA VAL A 504 10.45 12.87 -30.70
C VAL A 504 9.57 12.08 -31.67
N GLU A 505 8.28 12.43 -31.77
CA GLU A 505 7.38 11.93 -32.81
C GLU A 505 6.64 13.08 -33.49
N THR A 506 6.23 12.89 -34.75
CA THR A 506 5.34 13.84 -35.43
C THR A 506 3.89 13.37 -35.27
N VAL A 507 3.08 14.15 -34.57
CA VAL A 507 1.64 13.89 -34.44
C VAL A 507 0.84 14.85 -35.33
N ALA A 508 -0.20 14.32 -35.97
CA ALA A 508 -1.19 15.09 -36.73
C ALA A 508 -2.55 15.21 -35.99
N VAL A 509 -2.63 14.62 -34.81
CA VAL A 509 -3.77 14.67 -33.88
C VAL A 509 -3.17 14.83 -32.49
N ASP A 510 -3.62 15.81 -31.70
CA ASP A 510 -3.14 15.93 -30.33
C ASP A 510 -3.82 14.91 -29.38
N TYR A 511 -3.41 14.92 -28.12
CA TYR A 511 -3.94 14.03 -27.09
C TYR A 511 -5.44 14.30 -26.76
N GLU A 512 -6.04 15.35 -27.31
CA GLU A 512 -7.47 15.67 -27.22
C GLU A 512 -8.26 15.15 -28.43
N GLY A 513 -7.57 14.55 -29.42
CA GLY A 513 -8.20 14.06 -30.64
C GLY A 513 -8.44 15.14 -31.69
N ALA A 514 -7.98 16.37 -31.46
CA ALA A 514 -8.12 17.46 -32.40
C ALA A 514 -7.07 17.37 -33.50
N PRO A 515 -7.43 17.56 -34.78
CA PRO A 515 -6.46 17.66 -35.86
C PRO A 515 -5.53 18.84 -35.59
N VAL A 516 -4.23 18.59 -35.64
CA VAL A 516 -3.21 19.63 -35.49
C VAL A 516 -2.31 19.62 -36.71
N PRO A 517 -1.76 20.78 -37.14
CA PRO A 517 -0.63 20.77 -38.07
C PRO A 517 0.42 19.79 -37.56
N PRO A 518 1.14 19.05 -38.42
CA PRO A 518 2.14 18.10 -37.95
C PRO A 518 3.12 18.77 -36.98
N VAL A 519 3.09 18.35 -35.70
CA VAL A 519 3.96 18.89 -34.67
C VAL A 519 4.88 17.81 -34.14
N GLU A 520 6.16 18.16 -33.98
CA GLU A 520 7.10 17.32 -33.24
C GLU A 520 6.85 17.44 -31.74
N VAL A 521 6.55 16.31 -31.11
CA VAL A 521 6.32 16.16 -29.66
C VAL A 521 7.52 15.46 -29.05
N THR A 522 8.12 16.06 -28.01
CA THR A 522 9.07 15.34 -27.14
C THR A 522 8.34 14.70 -25.96
N HIS A 523 8.59 13.40 -25.70
CA HIS A 523 8.04 12.67 -24.56
C HIS A 523 9.00 12.74 -23.36
N ASP A 524 8.71 13.61 -22.40
CA ASP A 524 9.33 13.50 -21.07
C ASP A 524 8.44 12.60 -20.20
N THR A 525 8.89 11.38 -19.96
CA THR A 525 8.25 10.44 -19.04
C THR A 525 8.78 10.68 -17.63
N ALA A 526 7.90 10.98 -16.68
CA ALA A 526 8.26 11.18 -15.30
C ALA A 526 7.71 10.05 -14.41
N TYR A 527 6.72 10.37 -13.59
CA TYR A 527 6.13 9.49 -12.59
C TYR A 527 5.27 8.41 -13.25
N GLY A 528 5.24 7.23 -12.64
CA GLY A 528 4.42 6.12 -13.11
C GLY A 528 3.84 5.32 -11.97
N CYS A 529 2.69 4.67 -12.22
CA CYS A 529 2.03 3.75 -11.30
C CYS A 529 1.58 2.50 -12.08
N LEU A 530 1.94 1.30 -11.60
CA LEU A 530 1.68 0.02 -12.27
C LEU A 530 0.62 -0.80 -11.54
N TRP A 531 -0.27 -1.47 -12.28
CA TRP A 531 -1.15 -2.50 -11.73
C TRP A 531 -1.55 -3.55 -12.78
N VAL A 532 -2.23 -4.60 -12.32
CA VAL A 532 -2.75 -5.68 -13.18
C VAL A 532 -4.16 -5.31 -13.61
N THR A 533 -4.42 -5.29 -14.92
CA THR A 533 -5.76 -5.03 -15.48
C THR A 533 -6.46 -6.31 -15.95
N GLY A 534 -5.69 -7.40 -16.09
CA GLY A 534 -6.20 -8.71 -16.44
C GLY A 534 -5.09 -9.76 -16.52
N PRO A 535 -5.41 -11.00 -16.91
CA PRO A 535 -4.42 -12.05 -17.09
C PRO A 535 -3.33 -11.63 -18.08
N ASP A 536 -2.09 -11.51 -17.59
CA ASP A 536 -0.92 -11.03 -18.35
C ASP A 536 -1.15 -9.69 -19.09
N ARG A 537 -2.03 -8.86 -18.54
CA ARG A 537 -2.31 -7.49 -18.97
C ARG A 537 -2.07 -6.54 -17.82
N PHE A 538 -1.45 -5.42 -18.12
CA PHE A 538 -0.99 -4.46 -17.13
C PHE A 538 -1.35 -3.05 -17.55
N GLY A 539 -1.67 -2.25 -16.55
CA GLY A 539 -1.83 -0.81 -16.67
C GLY A 539 -0.59 -0.09 -16.14
N LEU A 540 -0.15 0.93 -16.86
CA LEU A 540 0.78 1.94 -16.39
C LEU A 540 0.11 3.31 -16.53
N LEU A 541 -0.18 3.97 -15.42
CA LEU A 541 -0.56 5.38 -15.44
C LEU A 541 0.70 6.22 -15.35
N VAL A 542 1.00 7.02 -16.38
CA VAL A 542 2.27 7.74 -16.52
C VAL A 542 2.03 9.23 -16.76
N GLU A 543 2.84 10.04 -16.09
CA GLU A 543 2.95 11.48 -16.36
C GLU A 543 3.87 11.70 -17.58
N LEU A 544 3.31 12.30 -18.63
CA LEU A 544 4.01 12.67 -19.85
C LEU A 544 4.01 14.19 -19.99
N ALA A 545 5.17 14.79 -20.24
CA ALA A 545 5.21 16.13 -20.81
C ALA A 545 5.21 16.04 -22.34
N VAL A 546 4.41 16.89 -22.96
CA VAL A 546 4.22 17.04 -24.39
C VAL A 546 4.66 18.47 -24.74
N VAL A 547 5.63 18.58 -25.65
CA VAL A 547 6.16 19.88 -26.09
C VAL A 547 5.89 20.04 -27.58
N ARG A 548 5.14 21.07 -27.99
CA ARG A 548 5.02 21.43 -29.40
C ARG A 548 6.27 22.19 -29.87
N LYS A 549 6.97 21.71 -30.91
CA LYS A 549 8.17 22.41 -31.44
C LYS A 549 7.92 23.83 -31.97
N ASP A 550 6.69 24.17 -32.36
CA ASP A 550 6.34 25.52 -32.82
C ASP A 550 6.12 26.52 -31.66
N GLY A 551 6.21 26.07 -30.41
CA GLY A 551 6.05 26.91 -29.22
C GLY A 551 4.61 27.38 -28.95
N THR A 552 3.61 26.96 -29.73
CA THR A 552 2.25 27.53 -29.71
C THR A 552 1.42 27.22 -28.46
N PHE A 553 1.90 26.37 -27.55
CA PHE A 553 1.33 26.27 -26.20
C PHE A 553 1.80 27.39 -25.25
N SER A 554 2.59 28.38 -25.72
CA SER A 554 2.91 29.58 -24.95
C SER A 554 1.74 30.56 -24.90
N GLY A 555 0.67 30.21 -24.19
CA GLY A 555 -0.16 31.23 -23.57
C GLY A 555 0.72 32.03 -22.60
N ALA A 556 0.80 33.35 -22.76
CA ALA A 556 1.46 34.21 -21.79
C ALA A 556 0.73 34.08 -20.43
N GLY A 557 1.24 33.20 -19.55
CA GLY A 557 0.61 32.83 -18.27
C GLY A 557 1.13 31.54 -17.63
N TYR A 558 1.80 30.66 -18.37
CA TYR A 558 2.35 29.37 -17.90
C TYR A 558 3.67 29.51 -17.10
N SER A 559 3.71 30.33 -16.04
CA SER A 559 4.93 30.54 -15.26
C SER A 559 5.15 29.48 -14.17
N GLY A 560 6.04 28.51 -14.47
CA GLY A 560 6.82 27.69 -13.53
C GLY A 560 6.97 26.20 -13.95
N ASN A 561 8.12 25.53 -13.96
CA ASN A 561 9.53 25.94 -14.01
C ASN A 561 10.24 25.36 -15.27
N ALA A 562 9.47 25.01 -16.32
CA ALA A 562 10.02 24.54 -17.60
C ALA A 562 9.11 24.89 -18.79
N GLY A 563 9.33 26.09 -19.36
CA GLY A 563 9.25 26.37 -20.81
C GLY A 563 8.05 25.88 -21.63
N GLY A 564 6.80 26.14 -21.22
CA GLY A 564 5.65 25.92 -22.09
C GLY A 564 5.32 24.45 -22.40
N ARG A 565 5.69 23.54 -21.49
CA ARG A 565 5.40 22.10 -21.63
C ARG A 565 4.03 21.76 -21.03
N TYR A 566 3.20 21.08 -21.81
CA TYR A 566 1.90 20.57 -21.42
C TYR A 566 2.08 19.22 -20.73
N ARG A 567 1.48 18.97 -19.55
CA ARG A 567 1.59 17.65 -18.89
C ARG A 567 0.25 16.94 -18.92
N VAL A 568 0.28 15.70 -19.38
CA VAL A 568 -0.86 14.79 -19.42
C VAL A 568 -0.59 13.55 -18.60
N ILE A 569 -1.64 13.03 -17.98
CA ILE A 569 -1.60 11.70 -17.38
C ILE A 569 -2.26 10.73 -18.35
N VAL A 570 -1.47 9.79 -18.84
CA VAL A 570 -1.88 8.79 -19.83
C VAL A 570 -1.90 7.42 -19.18
N PHE A 571 -2.98 6.68 -19.41
CA PHE A 571 -3.08 5.28 -19.07
C PHE A 571 -2.61 4.43 -20.25
N VAL A 572 -1.55 3.66 -20.03
CA VAL A 572 -0.97 2.73 -20.99
C VAL A 572 -1.34 1.32 -20.58
N GLU A 573 -2.14 0.64 -21.39
CA GLU A 573 -2.46 -0.78 -21.19
C GLU A 573 -1.66 -1.64 -22.16
N PHE A 574 -0.96 -2.64 -21.64
CA PHE A 574 -0.10 -3.52 -22.44
C PHE A 574 -0.18 -4.97 -21.99
N THR A 575 0.17 -5.88 -22.89
CA THR A 575 0.27 -7.32 -22.62
C THR A 575 1.71 -7.70 -22.26
N LEU A 576 1.88 -8.78 -21.49
CA LEU A 576 3.22 -9.32 -21.24
C LEU A 576 3.92 -9.71 -22.54
N SER A 577 3.19 -10.30 -23.50
CA SER A 577 3.74 -10.70 -24.79
C SER A 577 4.35 -9.51 -25.55
N TRP A 578 3.72 -8.34 -25.55
CA TRP A 578 4.30 -7.10 -26.09
C TRP A 578 5.63 -6.73 -25.43
N LEU A 579 5.72 -6.84 -24.11
CA LEU A 579 6.98 -6.56 -23.41
C LEU A 579 8.08 -7.57 -23.79
N LEU A 580 7.73 -8.85 -23.96
CA LEU A 580 8.68 -9.93 -24.22
C LEU A 580 9.11 -10.08 -25.69
N GLU A 581 8.41 -9.48 -26.66
CA GLU A 581 8.79 -9.52 -28.08
C GLU A 581 10.20 -8.99 -28.35
N ARG A 582 10.61 -7.94 -27.61
CA ARG A 582 11.90 -7.26 -27.79
C ARG A 582 12.97 -7.71 -26.77
N ALA A 583 12.71 -8.81 -26.07
CA ALA A 583 13.60 -9.38 -25.06
C ALA A 583 14.63 -10.35 -25.63
#